data_AF-A0A835PBR2-F1
#
_entry.id   AF-A0A835PBR2-F1
#
_cell.length_a   1.000
_cell.length_b   1.000
_cell.length_c   1.000
_cell.angle_alpha   90.00
_cell.angle_beta   90.00
_cell.angle_gamma   90.00
#
_symmetry.space_group_name_H-M   'P 1'
#
loop_
_entity.id
_entity.type
_entity.pdbx_description
1 polymer ?
#
loop_
_entity_poly.entity_id
_entity_poly.type
_entity_poly.pdbx_seq_one_letter_code
_entity_poly.pdbx_strand_id
1 'polypeptide(L)'
;MSKSAKKRFLKQQRLEARKVERKAAAKERRRQDLERRRREWEDKLSGVSDGERAWLVESRKEERRERMERKTEERGKRAERLRGAAEVGQNVVLDLDFSDLMKPGEIQSLAHQIMYCYAVNGKCESPVHLWLTGCKGNIGAQLQRLPGFDKWIIEKDDRSYIETFQDQKEKLVYLTADAETTLEEIDTNNIYIIGGLVDRNRWKGITMKKAIEHGIRSARLPIGNYIKLASSQA
;
A
#
# COMPACT_ATOMS: atom_id res chain seq x y z
N MET A 1 -34.23 14.03 -12.61
CA MET A 1 -33.25 13.80 -11.52
C MET A 1 -33.90 14.01 -10.15
N SER A 2 -33.76 13.06 -9.21
CA SER A 2 -34.34 13.18 -7.87
C SER A 2 -33.66 14.27 -7.03
N LYS A 3 -34.36 14.82 -6.02
CA LYS A 3 -33.78 15.79 -5.07
C LYS A 3 -32.51 15.26 -4.40
N SER A 4 -32.45 13.96 -4.12
CA SER A 4 -31.28 13.28 -3.55
C SER A 4 -30.10 13.22 -4.54
N ALA A 5 -30.36 12.92 -5.82
CA ALA A 5 -29.34 12.91 -6.86
C ALA A 5 -28.72 14.30 -7.09
N LYS A 6 -29.55 15.36 -7.13
CA LYS A 6 -29.08 16.75 -7.23
C LYS A 6 -28.20 17.16 -6.05
N LYS A 7 -28.58 16.79 -4.81
CA LYS A 7 -27.78 17.08 -3.61
C LYS A 7 -26.44 16.36 -3.61
N ARG A 8 -26.38 15.10 -4.06
CA ARG A 8 -25.12 14.35 -4.20
C ARG A 8 -24.21 14.98 -5.26
N PHE A 9 -24.75 15.35 -6.41
CA PHE A 9 -24.00 15.99 -7.49
C PHE A 9 -23.39 17.33 -7.07
N LEU A 10 -24.16 18.20 -6.42
CA LEU A 10 -23.66 19.48 -5.90
C LEU A 10 -22.58 19.29 -4.82
N LYS A 11 -22.74 18.29 -3.94
CA LYS A 11 -21.71 17.94 -2.95
C LYS A 11 -20.42 17.47 -3.63
N GLN A 12 -20.53 16.66 -4.69
CA GLN A 12 -19.39 16.17 -5.45
C GLN A 12 -18.65 17.32 -6.15
N GLN A 13 -19.35 18.22 -6.84
CA GLN A 13 -18.72 19.40 -7.47
C GLN A 13 -17.99 20.27 -6.44
N ARG A 14 -18.60 20.53 -5.27
CA ARG A 14 -17.93 21.29 -4.19
C ARG A 14 -16.66 20.60 -3.69
N LEU A 15 -16.68 19.27 -3.55
CA LEU A 15 -15.51 18.51 -3.15
C LEU A 15 -14.41 18.55 -4.22
N GLU A 16 -14.77 18.45 -5.50
CA GLU A 16 -13.83 18.54 -6.62
C GLU A 16 -13.21 19.93 -6.73
N ALA A 17 -14.03 21.00 -6.67
CA ALA A 17 -13.54 22.38 -6.64
C ALA A 17 -12.57 22.62 -5.47
N ARG A 18 -12.95 22.19 -4.25
CA ARG A 18 -12.08 22.31 -3.06
C ARG A 18 -10.79 21.50 -3.19
N LYS A 19 -10.82 20.33 -3.86
CA LYS A 19 -9.61 19.54 -4.15
C LYS A 19 -8.68 20.29 -5.11
N VAL A 20 -9.22 20.90 -6.17
CA VAL A 20 -8.45 21.69 -7.14
C VAL A 20 -7.81 22.90 -6.45
N GLU A 21 -8.60 23.65 -5.68
CA GLU A 21 -8.14 24.82 -4.92
C GLU A 21 -7.03 24.44 -3.93
N ARG A 22 -7.21 23.36 -3.15
CA ARG A 22 -6.18 22.86 -2.24
C ARG A 22 -4.88 22.49 -2.96
N LYS A 23 -4.98 21.85 -4.13
CA LYS A 23 -3.80 21.52 -4.95
C LYS A 23 -3.10 22.77 -5.46
N ALA A 24 -3.85 23.76 -5.93
CA ALA A 24 -3.30 25.04 -6.40
C ALA A 24 -2.60 25.79 -5.25
N ALA A 25 -3.24 25.93 -4.09
CA ALA A 25 -2.66 26.56 -2.91
C ALA A 25 -1.42 25.82 -2.38
N ALA A 26 -1.40 24.48 -2.44
CA ALA A 26 -0.21 23.70 -2.09
C ALA A 26 0.95 23.92 -3.07
N LYS A 27 0.65 24.02 -4.38
CA LYS A 27 1.66 24.32 -5.41
C LYS A 27 2.24 25.73 -5.21
N GLU A 28 1.39 26.70 -4.90
CA GLU A 28 1.81 28.08 -4.65
C GLU A 28 2.69 28.20 -3.41
N ARG A 29 2.28 27.62 -2.28
CA ARG A 29 3.10 27.57 -1.06
C ARG A 29 4.49 26.97 -1.33
N ARG A 30 4.53 25.88 -2.10
CA ARG A 30 5.80 25.24 -2.48
C ARG A 30 6.69 26.15 -3.32
N ARG A 31 6.10 26.95 -4.23
CA ARG A 31 6.85 27.94 -5.03
C ARG A 31 7.43 29.03 -4.14
N GLN A 32 6.61 29.60 -3.25
CA GLN A 32 7.04 30.64 -2.30
C GLN A 32 8.14 30.14 -1.36
N ASP A 33 8.03 28.91 -0.84
CA ASP A 33 9.08 28.30 -0.01
C ASP A 33 10.40 28.10 -0.77
N LEU A 34 10.33 27.74 -2.06
CA LEU A 34 11.53 27.59 -2.91
C LEU A 34 12.19 28.94 -3.18
N GLU A 35 11.41 29.98 -3.49
CA GLU A 35 11.92 31.34 -3.69
C GLU A 35 12.53 31.91 -2.41
N ARG A 36 11.88 31.72 -1.25
CA ARG A 36 12.41 32.13 0.05
C ARG A 36 13.76 31.49 0.33
N ARG A 37 13.87 30.16 0.19
CA ARG A 37 15.12 29.41 0.38
C ARG A 37 16.22 29.81 -0.61
N ARG A 38 15.85 30.30 -1.80
CA ARG A 38 16.80 30.81 -2.79
C ARG A 38 17.36 32.16 -2.35
N ARG A 39 16.51 33.10 -1.94
CA ARG A 39 16.95 34.41 -1.43
C ARG A 39 17.81 34.29 -0.18
N GLU A 40 17.37 33.49 0.81
CA GLU A 40 18.15 33.20 2.02
C GLU A 40 19.55 32.66 1.69
N TRP A 41 19.67 31.88 0.61
CA TRP A 41 20.95 31.37 0.14
C TRP A 41 21.79 32.43 -0.57
N GLU A 42 21.19 33.24 -1.44
CA GLU A 42 21.86 34.35 -2.12
C GLU A 42 22.38 35.39 -1.11
N ASP A 43 21.56 35.77 -0.12
CA ASP A 43 21.95 36.68 0.96
C ASP A 43 23.12 36.12 1.77
N LYS A 44 23.08 34.84 2.13
CA LYS A 44 24.18 34.15 2.84
C LYS A 44 25.49 34.16 2.04
N LEU A 45 25.42 34.09 0.71
CA LEU A 45 26.60 34.15 -0.16
C LEU A 45 27.10 35.57 -0.43
N SER A 46 26.26 36.61 -0.28
CA SER A 46 26.65 38.01 -0.51
C SER A 46 27.52 38.59 0.61
N GLY A 47 27.40 38.08 1.84
CA GLY A 47 28.11 38.61 3.02
C GLY A 47 29.46 37.97 3.32
N VAL A 48 29.94 37.04 2.48
CA VAL A 48 31.15 36.23 2.72
C VAL A 48 32.21 36.46 1.64
N SER A 49 33.46 36.16 1.96
CA SER A 49 34.58 36.24 1.01
C SER A 49 34.41 35.25 -0.16
N ASP A 50 35.08 35.48 -1.29
CA ASP A 50 34.98 34.58 -2.45
C ASP A 50 35.46 33.15 -2.15
N GLY A 51 36.49 33.00 -1.31
CA GLY A 51 36.95 31.67 -0.84
C GLY A 51 35.92 30.96 0.03
N GLU A 52 35.27 31.68 0.93
CA GLU A 52 34.21 31.15 1.80
C GLU A 52 32.92 30.84 1.01
N ARG A 53 32.59 31.65 0.00
CA ARG A 53 31.50 31.40 -0.94
C ARG A 53 31.72 30.08 -1.71
N ALA A 54 32.92 29.86 -2.23
CA ALA A 54 33.26 28.63 -2.94
C ALA A 54 33.14 27.40 -2.02
N TRP A 55 33.64 27.51 -0.78
CA TRP A 55 33.52 26.45 0.22
C TRP A 55 32.07 26.11 0.58
N LEU A 56 31.21 27.12 0.81
CA LEU A 56 29.80 26.93 1.13
C LEU A 56 29.02 26.23 0.00
N VAL A 57 29.29 26.61 -1.25
CA VAL A 57 28.67 25.97 -2.42
C VAL A 57 29.10 24.51 -2.52
N GLU A 58 30.38 24.23 -2.35
CA GLU A 58 30.91 22.87 -2.45
C GLU A 58 30.42 21.97 -1.32
N SER A 59 30.43 22.45 -0.07
CA SER A 59 29.86 21.74 1.09
C SER A 59 28.38 21.37 0.86
N ARG A 60 27.57 22.30 0.32
CA ARG A 60 26.17 22.01 0.01
C ARG A 60 25.99 20.99 -1.12
N LYS A 61 26.91 20.94 -2.10
CA LYS A 61 26.90 19.90 -3.14
C LYS A 61 27.27 18.55 -2.55
N GLU A 62 28.27 18.51 -1.67
CA GLU A 62 28.71 17.31 -0.96
C GLU A 62 27.58 16.73 -0.12
N GLU A 63 26.94 17.52 0.74
CA GLU A 63 25.78 17.10 1.54
C GLU A 63 24.64 16.53 0.67
N ARG A 64 24.43 17.12 -0.52
CA ARG A 64 23.44 16.62 -1.48
C ARG A 64 23.88 15.29 -2.08
N ARG A 65 25.16 15.13 -2.42
CA ARG A 65 25.74 13.89 -2.94
C ARG A 65 25.61 12.77 -1.91
N GLU A 66 26.11 12.98 -0.70
CA GLU A 66 26.00 12.02 0.42
C GLU A 66 24.54 11.61 0.69
N ARG A 67 23.62 12.59 0.68
CA ARG A 67 22.19 12.30 0.86
C ARG A 67 21.61 11.45 -0.27
N MET A 68 22.05 11.66 -1.49
CA MET A 68 21.60 10.89 -2.66
C MET A 68 22.21 9.48 -2.66
N GLU A 69 23.49 9.35 -2.29
CA GLU A 69 24.19 8.07 -2.12
C GLU A 69 23.51 7.23 -1.05
N ARG A 70 23.30 7.78 0.16
CA ARG A 70 22.59 7.09 1.24
C ARG A 70 21.18 6.64 0.84
N LYS A 71 20.43 7.47 0.11
CA LYS A 71 19.12 7.06 -0.41
C LYS A 71 19.21 5.94 -1.43
N THR A 72 20.25 5.93 -2.25
CA THR A 72 20.47 4.90 -3.26
C THR A 72 20.84 3.60 -2.58
N GLU A 73 21.71 3.65 -1.58
CA GLU A 73 22.08 2.52 -0.74
C GLU A 73 20.87 1.95 0.02
N GLU A 74 20.09 2.78 0.70
CA GLU A 74 18.85 2.38 1.40
C GLU A 74 17.86 1.70 0.45
N ARG A 75 17.73 2.21 -0.79
CA ARG A 75 16.90 1.59 -1.84
C ARG A 75 17.46 0.26 -2.31
N GLY A 76 18.79 0.15 -2.46
CA GLY A 76 19.49 -1.08 -2.81
C GLY A 76 19.24 -2.17 -1.77
N LYS A 77 19.52 -1.87 -0.49
CA LYS A 77 19.27 -2.76 0.65
C LYS A 77 17.81 -3.21 0.73
N ARG A 78 16.86 -2.28 0.52
CA ARG A 78 15.43 -2.63 0.46
C ARG A 78 15.13 -3.60 -0.69
N ALA A 79 15.66 -3.32 -1.87
CA ALA A 79 15.39 -4.15 -3.05
C ALA A 79 16.00 -5.55 -2.93
N GLU A 80 17.19 -5.65 -2.34
CA GLU A 80 17.84 -6.92 -2.00
C GLU A 80 16.99 -7.75 -1.04
N ARG A 81 16.53 -7.17 0.08
CA ARG A 81 15.66 -7.90 1.03
C ARG A 81 14.36 -8.37 0.39
N LEU A 82 13.72 -7.55 -0.45
CA LEU A 82 12.48 -7.94 -1.14
C LEU A 82 12.71 -9.04 -2.18
N ARG A 83 13.84 -9.04 -2.89
CA ARG A 83 14.21 -10.12 -3.82
C ARG A 83 14.53 -11.41 -3.07
N GLY A 84 15.30 -11.35 -1.98
CA GLY A 84 15.54 -12.51 -1.13
C GLY A 84 14.23 -13.09 -0.56
N ALA A 85 13.30 -12.22 -0.16
CA ALA A 85 11.97 -12.66 0.25
C ALA A 85 11.19 -13.34 -0.89
N ALA A 86 11.36 -12.92 -2.15
CA ALA A 86 10.72 -13.59 -3.28
C ALA A 86 11.25 -15.01 -3.53
N GLU A 87 12.48 -15.31 -3.10
CA GLU A 87 13.09 -16.64 -3.28
C GLU A 87 12.73 -17.59 -2.14
N VAL A 88 12.77 -17.12 -0.88
CA VAL A 88 12.67 -17.99 0.30
C VAL A 88 11.75 -17.46 1.41
N GLY A 89 11.14 -16.30 1.21
CA GLY A 89 10.29 -15.65 2.20
C GLY A 89 8.93 -16.33 2.34
N GLN A 90 8.28 -16.09 3.49
CA GLN A 90 6.92 -16.52 3.73
C GLN A 90 5.97 -15.97 2.66
N ASN A 91 5.22 -16.83 1.98
CA ASN A 91 4.21 -16.43 1.01
C ASN A 91 2.98 -15.84 1.70
N VAL A 92 2.62 -14.62 1.33
CA VAL A 92 1.38 -13.94 1.74
C VAL A 92 0.66 -13.43 0.52
N VAL A 93 -0.59 -13.84 0.34
CA VAL A 93 -1.41 -13.54 -0.83
C VAL A 93 -2.52 -12.57 -0.44
N LEU A 94 -2.70 -11.50 -1.21
CA LEU A 94 -3.91 -10.67 -1.18
C LEU A 94 -4.87 -11.13 -2.28
N ASP A 95 -6.03 -11.65 -1.88
CA ASP A 95 -7.11 -12.07 -2.77
C ASP A 95 -7.98 -10.86 -3.17
N LEU A 96 -7.87 -10.41 -4.43
CA LEU A 96 -8.55 -9.22 -4.93
C LEU A 96 -9.85 -9.49 -5.72
N ASP A 97 -10.34 -10.74 -5.74
CA ASP A 97 -11.56 -11.14 -6.47
C ASP A 97 -12.87 -10.62 -5.82
N PHE A 98 -12.81 -9.65 -4.91
CA PHE A 98 -13.99 -9.02 -4.30
C PHE A 98 -14.33 -7.64 -4.90
N SER A 99 -13.71 -7.27 -6.02
CA SER A 99 -13.86 -5.93 -6.61
C SER A 99 -15.31 -5.52 -6.85
N ASP A 100 -16.19 -6.46 -7.22
CA ASP A 100 -17.60 -6.19 -7.53
C ASP A 100 -18.46 -5.92 -6.29
N LEU A 101 -17.95 -6.25 -5.10
CA LEU A 101 -18.63 -6.07 -3.82
C LEU A 101 -18.34 -4.72 -3.17
N MET A 102 -17.47 -3.92 -3.79
CA MET A 102 -16.95 -2.65 -3.28
C MET A 102 -17.41 -1.47 -4.11
N LYS A 103 -17.71 -0.36 -3.42
CA LYS A 103 -17.93 0.93 -4.04
C LYS A 103 -16.61 1.51 -4.57
N PRO A 104 -16.62 2.43 -5.54
CA PRO A 104 -15.38 3.04 -6.07
C PRO A 104 -14.45 3.63 -5.00
N GLY A 105 -15.02 4.24 -3.94
CA GLY A 105 -14.22 4.76 -2.82
C GLY A 105 -13.63 3.66 -1.90
N GLU A 106 -14.27 2.50 -1.81
CA GLU A 106 -13.77 1.32 -1.10
C GLU A 106 -12.61 0.70 -1.90
N ILE A 107 -12.75 0.57 -3.23
CA ILE A 107 -11.66 0.11 -4.13
C ILE A 107 -10.44 1.03 -4.03
N GLN A 108 -10.65 2.36 -4.04
CA GLN A 108 -9.55 3.32 -3.84
C GLN A 108 -8.88 3.15 -2.48
N SER A 109 -9.67 2.87 -1.43
CA SER A 109 -9.13 2.64 -0.09
C SER A 109 -8.30 1.36 -0.05
N LEU A 110 -8.77 0.28 -0.69
CA LEU A 110 -8.03 -0.98 -0.81
C LEU A 110 -6.70 -0.78 -1.55
N ALA A 111 -6.69 -0.07 -2.68
CA ALA A 111 -5.45 0.21 -3.42
C ALA A 111 -4.42 0.96 -2.55
N HIS A 112 -4.86 1.88 -1.69
CA HIS A 112 -3.97 2.55 -0.73
C HIS A 112 -3.50 1.61 0.40
N GLN A 113 -4.36 0.69 0.88
CA GLN A 113 -3.95 -0.31 1.86
C GLN A 113 -2.89 -1.25 1.28
N ILE A 114 -3.04 -1.69 0.03
CA ILE A 114 -2.04 -2.51 -0.69
C ILE A 114 -0.72 -1.75 -0.83
N MET A 115 -0.76 -0.46 -1.20
CA MET A 115 0.42 0.41 -1.22
C MET A 115 1.09 0.50 0.15
N TYR A 116 0.30 0.60 1.22
CA TYR A 116 0.82 0.62 2.58
C TYR A 116 1.46 -0.71 2.97
N CYS A 117 0.83 -1.85 2.67
CA CYS A 117 1.40 -3.18 2.86
C CYS A 117 2.76 -3.31 2.18
N TYR A 118 2.88 -2.94 0.90
CA TYR A 118 4.16 -2.96 0.19
C TYR A 118 5.22 -2.03 0.82
N ALA A 119 4.81 -0.84 1.25
CA ALA A 119 5.71 0.12 1.88
C ALA A 119 6.23 -0.34 3.25
N VAL A 120 5.37 -0.98 4.06
CA VAL A 120 5.75 -1.56 5.36
C VAL A 120 6.60 -2.80 5.16
N ASN A 121 6.22 -3.70 4.25
CA ASN A 121 6.98 -4.91 3.96
C ASN A 121 8.43 -4.60 3.56
N GLY A 122 8.63 -3.57 2.72
CA GLY A 122 9.98 -3.13 2.33
C GLY A 122 10.82 -2.49 3.45
N LYS A 123 10.21 -2.17 4.60
CA LYS A 123 10.92 -1.69 5.80
C LYS A 123 11.25 -2.82 6.77
N CYS A 124 10.64 -3.99 6.62
CA CYS A 124 10.93 -5.15 7.45
C CYS A 124 12.36 -5.63 7.23
N GLU A 125 12.97 -6.15 8.29
CA GLU A 125 14.26 -6.86 8.24
C GLU A 125 14.12 -8.20 7.51
N SER A 126 13.00 -8.89 7.74
CA SER A 126 12.59 -10.08 6.99
C SER A 126 11.24 -9.82 6.33
N PRO A 127 11.22 -9.33 5.07
CA PRO A 127 9.98 -9.15 4.32
C PRO A 127 9.33 -10.49 3.97
N VAL A 128 8.01 -10.47 3.79
CA VAL A 128 7.27 -11.60 3.19
C VAL A 128 7.35 -11.55 1.67
N HIS A 129 7.20 -12.71 1.02
CA HIS A 129 6.89 -12.77 -0.40
C HIS A 129 5.44 -12.38 -0.62
N LEU A 130 5.20 -11.12 -1.00
CA LEU A 130 3.84 -10.61 -1.19
C LEU A 130 3.33 -10.92 -2.60
N TRP A 131 2.12 -11.45 -2.68
CA TRP A 131 1.40 -11.75 -3.92
C TRP A 131 0.10 -10.96 -3.99
N LEU A 132 -0.24 -10.47 -5.17
CA LEU A 132 -1.57 -9.95 -5.51
C LEU A 132 -2.21 -10.89 -6.53
N THR A 133 -3.37 -11.46 -6.21
CA THR A 133 -4.13 -12.33 -7.11
C THR A 133 -5.47 -11.70 -7.42
N GLY A 134 -6.07 -12.02 -8.57
CA GLY A 134 -7.30 -11.38 -9.03
C GLY A 134 -7.11 -9.92 -9.44
N CYS A 135 -5.93 -9.55 -9.98
CA CYS A 135 -5.55 -8.17 -10.35
C CYS A 135 -6.31 -7.58 -11.56
N LYS A 136 -7.57 -7.96 -11.76
CA LYS A 136 -8.41 -7.59 -12.91
C LYS A 136 -9.44 -6.50 -12.58
N GLY A 137 -10.13 -6.03 -13.62
CA GLY A 137 -11.28 -5.13 -13.49
C GLY A 137 -10.95 -3.79 -12.81
N ASN A 138 -11.89 -3.30 -11.98
CA ASN A 138 -11.78 -1.98 -11.37
C ASN A 138 -10.60 -1.87 -10.41
N ILE A 139 -10.32 -2.91 -9.62
CA ILE A 139 -9.17 -2.91 -8.71
C ILE A 139 -7.85 -2.92 -9.47
N GLY A 140 -7.71 -3.74 -10.52
CA GLY A 140 -6.54 -3.76 -11.41
C GLY A 140 -6.24 -2.38 -11.99
N ALA A 141 -7.27 -1.70 -12.52
CA ALA A 141 -7.14 -0.35 -13.04
C ALA A 141 -6.72 0.70 -11.98
N GLN A 142 -7.12 0.53 -10.71
CA GLN A 142 -6.65 1.40 -9.62
C GLN A 142 -5.21 1.10 -9.23
N LEU A 143 -4.81 -0.17 -9.20
CA LEU A 143 -3.44 -0.59 -8.88
C LEU A 143 -2.43 -0.02 -9.89
N GLN A 144 -2.74 -0.05 -11.18
CA GLN A 144 -1.88 0.52 -12.23
C GLN A 144 -1.65 2.03 -12.11
N ARG A 145 -2.50 2.75 -11.35
CA ARG A 145 -2.33 4.19 -11.08
C ARG A 145 -1.44 4.46 -9.87
N LEU A 146 -1.06 3.43 -9.12
CA LEU A 146 -0.20 3.60 -7.95
C LEU A 146 1.24 3.92 -8.40
N PRO A 147 1.94 4.85 -7.71
CA PRO A 147 3.28 5.25 -8.11
C PRO A 147 4.28 4.08 -8.13
N GLY A 148 4.81 3.82 -9.32
CA GLY A 148 5.83 2.78 -9.53
C GLY A 148 5.33 1.35 -9.31
N PHE A 149 4.02 1.10 -9.38
CA PHE A 149 3.42 -0.22 -9.19
C PHE A 149 4.07 -1.29 -10.07
N ASP A 150 4.31 -0.94 -11.33
CA ASP A 150 5.08 -1.70 -12.33
C ASP A 150 6.43 -2.18 -11.81
N LYS A 151 7.10 -1.37 -10.98
CA LYS A 151 8.45 -1.63 -10.44
C LYS A 151 8.45 -2.25 -9.04
N TRP A 152 7.29 -2.55 -8.47
CA TRP A 152 7.23 -3.19 -7.17
C TRP A 152 7.75 -4.63 -7.26
N ILE A 153 8.60 -5.00 -6.30
CA ILE A 153 9.17 -6.35 -6.17
C ILE A 153 8.18 -7.20 -5.38
N ILE A 154 7.14 -7.65 -6.09
CA ILE A 154 6.04 -8.51 -5.63
C ILE A 154 5.48 -9.27 -6.83
N GLU A 155 4.75 -10.35 -6.58
CA GLU A 155 4.03 -11.06 -7.64
C GLU A 155 2.64 -10.48 -7.87
N LYS A 156 2.22 -10.51 -9.14
CA LYS A 156 0.94 -9.97 -9.59
C LYS A 156 0.35 -10.94 -10.59
N ASP A 157 -0.83 -11.45 -10.29
CA ASP A 157 -1.57 -12.37 -11.15
C ASP A 157 -3.01 -11.88 -11.31
N ASP A 158 -3.51 -11.95 -12.55
CA ASP A 158 -4.90 -11.62 -12.87
C ASP A 158 -5.84 -12.80 -12.52
N ARG A 159 -5.29 -14.01 -12.42
CA ARG A 159 -5.99 -15.22 -11.99
C ARG A 159 -6.26 -15.21 -10.49
N SER A 160 -7.25 -15.98 -10.07
CA SER A 160 -7.57 -16.17 -8.65
C SER A 160 -6.45 -16.93 -7.94
N TYR A 161 -6.33 -16.78 -6.62
CA TYR A 161 -5.31 -17.50 -5.85
C TYR A 161 -5.39 -19.02 -6.01
N ILE A 162 -6.60 -19.57 -6.21
CA ILE A 162 -6.79 -21.02 -6.32
C ILE A 162 -6.26 -21.54 -7.66
N GLU A 163 -6.33 -20.72 -8.72
CA GLU A 163 -5.74 -21.04 -10.03
C GLU A 163 -4.23 -20.82 -10.02
N THR A 164 -3.75 -19.73 -9.42
CA THR A 164 -2.32 -19.41 -9.32
C THR A 164 -1.55 -20.49 -8.54
N PHE A 165 -2.13 -21.03 -7.47
CA PHE A 165 -1.51 -22.03 -6.59
C PHE A 165 -2.14 -23.41 -6.69
N GLN A 166 -2.69 -23.78 -7.84
CA GLN A 166 -3.39 -25.05 -8.06
C GLN A 166 -2.59 -26.28 -7.62
N ASP A 167 -1.28 -26.29 -7.87
CA ASP A 167 -0.37 -27.41 -7.57
C ASP A 167 0.11 -27.43 -6.10
N GLN A 168 -0.35 -26.47 -5.30
CA GLN A 168 0.02 -26.29 -3.89
C GLN A 168 -1.22 -26.02 -3.04
N LYS A 169 -2.38 -26.49 -3.48
CA LYS A 169 -3.68 -26.24 -2.84
C LYS A 169 -3.69 -26.64 -1.36
N GLU A 170 -3.03 -27.74 -1.01
CA GLU A 170 -2.89 -28.25 0.35
C GLU A 170 -2.15 -27.30 1.29
N LYS A 171 -1.28 -26.44 0.76
CA LYS A 171 -0.52 -25.43 1.53
C LYS A 171 -1.32 -24.16 1.78
N LEU A 172 -2.46 -23.96 1.12
CA LEU A 172 -3.26 -22.75 1.24
C LEU A 172 -3.98 -22.68 2.59
N VAL A 173 -3.83 -21.53 3.27
CA VAL A 173 -4.53 -21.20 4.51
C VAL A 173 -5.17 -19.82 4.37
N TYR A 174 -6.49 -19.77 4.33
CA TYR A 174 -7.24 -18.50 4.26
C TYR A 174 -7.38 -17.89 5.65
N LEU A 175 -6.82 -16.69 5.84
CA LEU A 175 -6.94 -15.92 7.06
C LEU A 175 -8.29 -15.19 7.12
N THR A 176 -9.14 -15.57 8.06
CA THR A 176 -10.46 -14.97 8.25
C THR A 176 -10.87 -14.96 9.72
N ALA A 177 -11.54 -13.89 10.16
CA ALA A 177 -11.99 -13.76 11.54
C ALA A 177 -13.09 -14.78 11.92
N ASP A 178 -13.80 -15.31 10.92
CA ASP A 178 -14.90 -16.27 11.09
C ASP A 178 -14.42 -17.73 11.18
N ALA A 179 -13.10 -17.99 11.12
CA ALA A 179 -12.54 -19.33 11.25
C ALA A 179 -12.59 -19.84 12.71
N GLU A 180 -12.83 -21.13 12.88
CA GLU A 180 -12.83 -21.80 14.19
C GLU A 180 -11.41 -21.98 14.73
N THR A 181 -10.47 -22.36 13.85
CA THR A 181 -9.07 -22.59 14.21
C THR A 181 -8.32 -21.27 14.39
N THR A 182 -7.67 -21.11 15.54
CA THR A 182 -6.73 -19.99 15.77
C THR A 182 -5.35 -20.34 15.21
N LEU A 183 -4.72 -19.38 14.53
CA LEU A 183 -3.36 -19.49 14.04
C LEU A 183 -2.38 -19.13 15.16
N GLU A 184 -1.76 -20.13 15.78
CA GLU A 184 -0.79 -19.91 16.86
C GLU A 184 0.61 -19.57 16.31
N GLU A 185 1.03 -20.25 15.23
CA GLU A 185 2.34 -20.10 14.62
C GLU A 185 2.26 -20.01 13.09
N ILE A 186 3.23 -19.32 12.50
CA ILE A 186 3.41 -19.24 11.05
C ILE A 186 4.30 -20.39 10.60
N ASP A 187 3.77 -21.27 9.78
CA ASP A 187 4.50 -22.35 9.11
C ASP A 187 4.94 -21.86 7.74
N THR A 188 6.26 -21.81 7.54
CA THR A 188 6.91 -21.30 6.33
C THR A 188 6.60 -22.09 5.07
N ASN A 189 6.08 -23.32 5.21
CA ASN A 189 5.63 -24.12 4.08
C ASN A 189 4.21 -23.77 3.60
N ASN A 190 3.43 -23.06 4.42
CA ASN A 190 2.07 -22.67 4.05
C ASN A 190 2.04 -21.37 3.27
N ILE A 191 0.93 -21.13 2.58
CA ILE A 191 0.64 -19.91 1.83
C ILE A 191 -0.56 -19.25 2.48
N TYR A 192 -0.36 -18.09 3.09
CA TYR A 192 -1.40 -17.40 3.85
C TYR A 192 -2.13 -16.39 2.98
N ILE A 193 -3.45 -16.53 2.88
CA ILE A 193 -4.30 -15.68 2.03
C ILE A 193 -5.06 -14.69 2.90
N ILE A 194 -5.07 -13.42 2.51
CA ILE A 194 -5.84 -12.34 3.15
C ILE A 194 -6.83 -11.81 2.12
N GLY A 195 -8.10 -11.67 2.51
CA GLY A 195 -9.11 -11.05 1.65
C GLY A 195 -8.85 -9.56 1.43
N GLY A 196 -8.60 -9.17 0.18
CA GLY A 196 -8.53 -7.77 -0.24
C GLY A 196 -9.93 -7.17 -0.35
N LEU A 197 -10.53 -6.85 0.80
CA LEU A 197 -11.91 -6.35 0.88
C LEU A 197 -12.03 -5.17 1.85
N VAL A 198 -12.64 -4.08 1.38
CA VAL A 198 -13.01 -2.93 2.21
C VAL A 198 -14.52 -2.77 2.18
N ASP A 199 -15.21 -3.34 3.16
CA ASP A 199 -16.67 -3.39 3.20
C ASP A 199 -17.28 -2.92 4.53
N ARG A 200 -16.44 -2.74 5.55
CA ARG A 200 -16.82 -2.47 6.95
C ARG A 200 -17.69 -3.59 7.53
N ASN A 201 -17.35 -4.84 7.24
CA ASN A 201 -18.06 -6.03 7.71
C ASN A 201 -19.53 -6.10 7.26
N ARG A 202 -19.81 -5.55 6.07
CA ARG A 202 -21.11 -5.63 5.40
C ARG A 202 -21.36 -7.06 4.87
N TRP A 203 -20.30 -7.74 4.45
CA TRP A 203 -20.31 -9.09 3.87
C TRP A 203 -19.77 -10.10 4.88
N LYS A 204 -20.53 -10.36 5.94
CA LYS A 204 -20.16 -11.30 7.01
C LYS A 204 -19.89 -12.70 6.45
N GLY A 205 -18.82 -13.35 6.90
CA GLY A 205 -18.50 -14.73 6.52
C GLY A 205 -18.05 -14.92 5.07
N ILE A 206 -17.90 -13.86 4.27
CA ILE A 206 -17.70 -14.04 2.82
C ILE A 206 -16.38 -14.74 2.47
N THR A 207 -15.30 -14.40 3.16
CA THR A 207 -14.00 -15.02 2.95
C THR A 207 -13.97 -16.46 3.46
N MET A 208 -14.68 -16.73 4.57
CA MET A 208 -14.83 -18.08 5.12
C MET A 208 -15.63 -18.97 4.17
N LYS A 209 -16.75 -18.46 3.65
CA LYS A 209 -17.55 -19.15 2.63
C LYS A 209 -16.71 -19.49 1.39
N LYS A 210 -15.92 -18.54 0.88
CA LYS A 210 -15.02 -18.77 -0.27
C LYS A 210 -13.98 -19.85 0.03
N ALA A 211 -13.38 -19.84 1.24
CA ALA A 211 -12.42 -20.86 1.66
C ALA A 211 -13.05 -22.27 1.72
N ILE A 212 -14.26 -22.38 2.27
CA ILE A 212 -15.04 -23.64 2.32
C ILE A 212 -15.37 -24.12 0.90
N GLU A 213 -15.88 -23.24 0.03
CA GLU A 213 -16.23 -23.58 -1.35
C GLU A 213 -15.03 -24.09 -2.14
N HIS A 214 -13.84 -23.52 -1.90
CA HIS A 214 -12.59 -24.00 -2.51
C HIS A 214 -12.00 -25.22 -1.80
N GLY A 215 -12.51 -25.62 -0.64
CA GLY A 215 -12.02 -26.75 0.14
C GLY A 215 -10.58 -26.56 0.62
N ILE A 216 -10.24 -25.38 1.13
CA ILE A 216 -8.91 -25.07 1.70
C ILE A 216 -9.00 -24.82 3.20
N ARG A 217 -7.85 -24.89 3.89
CA ARG A 217 -7.78 -24.60 5.32
C ARG A 217 -8.07 -23.12 5.57
N SER A 218 -8.61 -22.81 6.73
CA SER A 218 -8.84 -21.44 7.20
C SER A 218 -8.40 -21.29 8.65
N ALA A 219 -7.85 -20.13 9.01
CA ALA A 219 -7.51 -19.83 10.39
C ALA A 219 -7.76 -18.35 10.71
N ARG A 220 -8.04 -18.04 11.97
CA ARG A 220 -8.13 -16.67 12.48
C ARG A 220 -6.84 -16.27 13.18
N LEU A 221 -6.47 -15.00 13.11
CA LEU A 221 -5.34 -14.49 13.87
C LEU A 221 -5.64 -14.49 15.39
N PRO A 222 -4.64 -14.66 16.27
CA PRO A 222 -4.81 -14.75 17.72
C PRO A 222 -5.04 -13.36 18.37
N ILE A 223 -5.81 -12.49 17.70
CA ILE A 223 -5.97 -11.08 18.08
C ILE A 223 -6.91 -10.92 19.27
N GLY A 224 -7.90 -11.81 19.42
CA GLY A 224 -8.85 -11.77 20.55
C GLY A 224 -8.19 -11.88 21.93
N ASN A 225 -7.00 -12.47 21.98
CA ASN A 225 -6.20 -12.59 23.21
C ASN A 225 -5.57 -11.26 23.65
N TYR A 226 -5.41 -10.30 22.72
CA TYR A 226 -4.61 -9.09 22.95
C TYR A 226 -5.34 -7.79 22.63
N ILE A 227 -6.45 -7.82 21.88
CA ILE A 227 -7.18 -6.63 21.43
C ILE A 227 -8.68 -6.80 21.65
N LYS A 228 -9.26 -5.96 22.53
CA LYS A 228 -10.70 -5.73 22.57
C LYS A 228 -11.10 -4.88 21.37
N LEU A 229 -11.45 -5.51 20.26
CA LEU A 229 -12.02 -4.80 19.12
C LEU A 229 -13.37 -4.20 19.53
N ALA A 230 -13.48 -2.88 19.50
CA ALA A 230 -14.78 -2.23 19.61
C ALA A 230 -15.62 -2.70 18.42
N SER A 231 -16.71 -3.42 18.69
CA SER A 231 -17.68 -3.73 17.65
C SER A 231 -18.21 -2.40 17.11
N SER A 232 -17.94 -2.11 15.85
CA SER A 232 -18.56 -0.99 15.17
C SER A 232 -20.06 -1.26 15.17
N GLN A 233 -20.81 -0.53 16.00
CA GLN A 233 -22.27 -0.60 16.04
C GLN A 233 -22.80 -0.38 14.62
N ALA A 234 -23.64 -1.31 14.18
CA ALA A 234 -24.31 -1.29 12.89
C ALA A 234 -25.27 -0.11 12.78
#